data_AF-A0A6V7JIE7-F1
#
_entry.id   AF-A0A6V7JIE7-F1
#
_cell.length_a   1.000
_cell.length_b   1.000
_cell.length_c   1.000
_cell.angle_alpha   90.00
_cell.angle_beta   90.00
_cell.angle_gamma   90.00
#
_symmetry.space_group_name_H-M   'P 1'
#
loop_
_entity.id
_entity.type
_entity.pdbx_description
1 polymer ?
#
loop_
_entity_poly.entity_id
_entity_poly.type
_entity_poly.pdbx_seq_one_letter_code
_entity_poly.pdbx_strand_id
1 'polypeptide(L)'
;LCHDWEAAAELPADSKCRRVTIRSGVVLGRTGGMIKQTFLPFFMGLGGPMGNGSQPLPWIHIADLVNMFKFSLNEEKVKGILNGVAPE
;
A
#
# COMPACT_ATOMS: atom_id res chain seq x y z
N LEU A 1 -7.42 -5.86 13.49
CA LEU A 1 -6.16 -6.19 12.81
C LEU A 1 -5.28 -4.96 12.55
N CYS A 2 -5.67 -4.02 11.68
CA CYS A 2 -4.83 -2.83 11.42
C CYS A 2 -4.59 -1.97 12.67
N HIS A 3 -5.63 -1.73 13.48
CA HIS A 3 -5.48 -1.00 14.74
C HIS A 3 -4.58 -1.72 15.75
N ASP A 4 -4.64 -3.04 15.82
CA ASP A 4 -3.82 -3.83 16.75
C ASP A 4 -2.34 -3.80 16.36
N TRP A 5 -2.05 -3.83 15.05
CA TRP A 5 -0.69 -3.70 14.53
C TRP A 5 -0.14 -2.27 14.72
N GLU A 6 -1.00 -1.27 14.55
CA GLU A 6 -0.66 0.14 14.80
C GLU A 6 -0.33 0.38 16.28
N ALA A 7 -1.10 -0.22 17.19
CA ALA A 7 -0.85 -0.16 18.63
C ALA A 7 0.41 -0.92 19.03
N ALA A 8 0.67 -2.08 18.42
CA ALA A 8 1.90 -2.85 18.67
C ALA A 8 3.17 -2.13 18.19
N ALA A 9 3.04 -1.31 17.13
CA ALA A 9 4.14 -0.50 16.60
C ALA A 9 4.26 0.87 17.29
N GLU A 10 3.45 1.14 18.31
CA GLU A 10 3.46 2.41 19.03
C GLU A 10 4.75 2.56 19.84
N LEU A 11 5.47 3.66 19.59
CA LEU A 11 6.70 3.95 20.30
C LEU A 11 6.39 4.63 21.63
N PRO A 12 7.19 4.37 22.68
CA PRO A 12 7.12 5.11 23.93
C PRO A 12 7.20 6.63 23.70
N ALA A 13 6.49 7.41 24.52
CA ALA A 13 6.40 8.87 24.38
C ALA A 13 7.76 9.60 24.52
N ASP A 14 8.74 8.95 25.14
CA ASP A 14 10.12 9.39 25.33
C ASP A 14 11.07 8.98 24.18
N SER A 15 10.56 8.24 23.18
CA SER A 15 11.37 7.80 22.04
C SER A 15 11.77 8.98 21.15
N LYS A 16 13.08 9.09 20.88
CA LYS A 16 13.63 10.05 19.90
C LYS A 16 13.38 9.60 18.45
N CYS A 17 12.84 8.41 18.23
CA CYS A 17 12.59 7.87 16.90
C CYS A 17 11.24 8.33 16.34
N ARG A 18 11.25 8.82 15.09
CA ARG A 18 10.04 9.22 14.38
C ARG A 18 9.32 7.99 13.83
N ARG A 19 8.01 7.88 14.11
CA ARG A 19 7.15 6.82 13.57
C ARG A 19 6.29 7.35 12.41
N VAL A 20 6.25 6.58 11.33
CA VAL A 20 5.34 6.78 10.20
C VAL A 20 4.70 5.43 9.89
N THR A 21 3.37 5.39 9.86
CA THR A 21 2.61 4.20 9.48
C THR A 21 2.06 4.41 8.06
N ILE A 22 2.41 3.52 7.12
CA ILE A 22 1.89 3.58 5.75
C ILE A 22 0.88 2.46 5.56
N ARG A 23 -0.38 2.83 5.27
CA ARG A 23 -1.45 1.92 4.90
C ARG A 23 -1.43 1.73 3.39
N SER A 24 -0.77 0.67 2.92
CA SER A 24 -0.69 0.38 1.49
C SER A 24 -1.99 -0.22 0.96
N GLY A 25 -2.46 0.28 -0.19
CA GLY A 25 -3.44 -0.43 -1.01
C GLY A 25 -2.83 -1.64 -1.72
N VAL A 26 -3.53 -2.15 -2.75
CA VAL A 26 -3.01 -3.23 -3.60
C VAL A 26 -1.82 -2.72 -4.39
N VAL A 27 -0.66 -3.31 -4.14
CA VAL A 27 0.59 -2.91 -4.82
C VAL A 27 0.67 -3.54 -6.19
N LEU A 28 0.66 -2.70 -7.22
CA LEU A 28 0.77 -3.11 -8.62
C LEU A 28 2.23 -3.01 -9.07
N GLY A 29 2.80 -4.16 -9.45
CA GLY A 29 4.14 -4.25 -10.02
C GLY A 29 4.16 -5.22 -11.19
N ARG A 30 4.95 -4.92 -12.23
CA ARG A 30 5.04 -5.75 -13.45
C ARG A 30 5.52 -7.17 -13.20
N THR A 31 6.31 -7.39 -12.14
CA THR A 31 7.02 -8.65 -11.90
C THR A 31 6.49 -9.45 -10.70
N GLY A 32 5.43 -9.00 -10.02
CA GLY A 32 4.96 -9.64 -8.80
C GLY A 32 3.60 -9.15 -8.31
N GLY A 33 3.22 -9.60 -7.11
CA GLY A 33 1.96 -9.24 -6.48
C GLY A 33 0.74 -9.75 -7.25
N MET A 34 -0.33 -8.95 -7.23
CA MET A 34 -1.61 -9.30 -7.85
C MET A 34 -1.48 -9.50 -9.36
N ILE A 35 -0.70 -8.64 -10.05
CA ILE A 35 -0.55 -8.68 -11.51
C ILE A 35 -0.01 -10.03 -11.98
N LYS A 36 1.00 -10.58 -11.30
CA LYS A 36 1.58 -11.88 -11.70
C LYS A 36 0.55 -13.02 -11.62
N GLN A 37 -0.35 -12.97 -10.63
CA GLN A 37 -1.36 -14.00 -10.44
C GLN A 37 -2.53 -13.84 -11.41
N THR A 38 -2.90 -12.60 -11.75
CA THR A 38 -4.01 -12.33 -12.66
C THR A 38 -3.59 -12.28 -14.13
N PHE A 39 -2.30 -12.16 -14.43
CA PHE A 39 -1.80 -12.01 -15.80
C PHE A 39 -2.19 -13.19 -16.70
N LEU A 40 -1.99 -14.43 -16.24
CA LEU A 40 -2.24 -15.62 -17.05
C LEU A 40 -3.72 -15.78 -17.47
N PRO A 41 -4.72 -15.71 -16.56
CA PRO A 41 -6.13 -15.78 -16.96
C PRO A 41 -6.55 -14.59 -17.84
N PHE A 42 -6.06 -13.37 -17.57
CA PHE A 42 -6.35 -12.21 -18.43
C PHE A 42 -5.77 -12.39 -19.85
N PHE A 43 -4.55 -12.90 -19.97
CA PHE A 43 -3.91 -13.14 -21.26
C PHE A 43 -4.64 -14.21 -22.09
N MET A 44 -5.22 -15.22 -21.42
CA MET A 44 -6.03 -16.26 -22.08
C MET A 44 -7.48 -15.81 -22.39
N GLY A 45 -7.85 -14.56 -22.13
CA GLY A 45 -9.23 -14.09 -22.30
C GLY A 45 -10.22 -14.63 -21.26
N LEU A 46 -9.72 -15.24 -20.19
CA LEU A 46 -10.50 -15.73 -19.04
C LEU A 46 -10.57 -14.69 -17.90
N GLY A 47 -10.08 -13.47 -18.14
CA GLY A 47 -10.22 -12.35 -17.22
C GLY A 47 -11.66 -11.82 -17.23
N GLY A 48 -12.20 -11.53 -16.04
CA GLY A 48 -13.55 -10.99 -15.88
C GLY A 48 -13.69 -10.17 -14.60
N PRO A 49 -14.78 -9.39 -14.48
CA PRO A 49 -15.05 -8.64 -13.25
C PRO A 49 -15.23 -9.59 -12.08
N MET A 50 -14.57 -9.31 -10.95
CA MET A 50 -14.82 -10.04 -9.72
C MET A 50 -16.15 -9.56 -9.12
N GLY A 51 -17.10 -10.48 -8.91
CA GLY A 51 -18.40 -10.15 -8.34
C GLY A 51 -19.23 -9.21 -9.23
N ASN A 52 -19.71 -8.10 -8.66
CA ASN A 52 -20.48 -7.09 -9.39
C ASN A 52 -19.59 -6.07 -10.14
N GLY A 53 -18.27 -6.08 -9.91
CA GLY A 53 -17.32 -5.17 -10.55
C GLY A 53 -17.30 -3.75 -9.97
N SER A 54 -18.16 -3.44 -9.00
CA SER A 54 -18.28 -2.11 -8.39
C SER A 54 -17.48 -1.98 -7.08
N GLN A 55 -16.71 -2.99 -6.69
CA GLN A 55 -15.89 -2.90 -5.49
C GLN A 55 -14.78 -1.83 -5.67
N PRO A 56 -14.59 -0.94 -4.69
CA PRO A 56 -13.46 -0.04 -4.70
C PRO A 56 -12.16 -0.85 -4.54
N LEU A 57 -11.24 -0.69 -5.47
CA LEU A 57 -9.93 -1.34 -5.45
C LEU A 57 -8.85 -0.27 -5.23
N PRO A 58 -8.54 0.10 -3.98
CA PRO A 58 -7.45 1.04 -3.71
C PRO A 58 -6.13 0.39 -4.14
N TRP A 59 -5.47 0.98 -5.12
CA TRP A 59 -4.23 0.46 -5.70
C TRP A 59 -3.11 1.50 -5.58
N ILE A 60 -1.86 1.04 -5.61
CA ILE A 60 -0.68 1.91 -5.69
C ILE A 60 0.38 1.24 -6.56
N HIS A 61 1.05 2.01 -7.41
CA HIS A 61 2.17 1.45 -8.16
C HIS A 61 3.38 1.19 -7.23
N ILE A 62 4.12 0.11 -7.48
CA ILE A 62 5.28 -0.26 -6.65
C ILE A 62 6.32 0.85 -6.55
N ALA A 63 6.56 1.61 -7.63
CA ALA A 63 7.50 2.72 -7.61
C ALA A 63 7.02 3.86 -6.70
N ASP A 64 5.71 4.14 -6.68
CA ASP A 64 5.14 5.20 -5.84
C ASP A 64 5.18 4.81 -4.38
N LEU A 65 4.90 3.54 -4.06
CA LEU A 65 5.04 3.04 -2.70
C LEU A 65 6.50 3.15 -2.22
N VAL A 66 7.47 2.77 -3.04
CA VAL A 66 8.91 2.93 -2.72
C VAL A 66 9.29 4.39 -2.55
N ASN A 67 8.82 5.27 -3.42
CA ASN A 67 9.06 6.71 -3.31
C ASN A 67 8.41 7.29 -2.05
N MET A 68 7.25 6.79 -1.64
CA MET A 68 6.58 7.18 -0.41
C MET A 68 7.36 6.77 0.84
N PHE A 69 7.98 5.58 0.85
CA PHE A 69 8.91 5.18 1.90
C PHE A 69 10.13 6.12 1.95
N LYS A 70 10.76 6.38 0.79
CA LYS A 70 11.90 7.30 0.69
C LYS A 70 11.55 8.72 1.16
N PHE A 71 10.40 9.23 0.74
CA PHE A 71 9.88 10.53 1.16
C PHE A 71 9.64 10.58 2.66
N SER A 72 9.02 9.54 3.22
CA SER A 72 8.78 9.43 4.67
C SER A 72 10.07 9.37 5.47
N LEU A 73 11.15 8.80 4.93
CA LEU A 73 12.45 8.78 5.57
C LEU A 73 13.16 10.15 5.50
N ASN A 74 13.12 10.80 4.35
CA ASN A 74 13.84 12.05 4.10
C ASN A 74 13.15 13.30 4.67
N GLU A 75 11.81 13.34 4.71
CA GLU A 75 11.06 14.49 5.20
C GLU A 75 10.67 14.32 6.67
N GLU A 76 11.24 15.15 7.54
CA GLU A 76 11.02 15.09 8.99
C GLU A 76 9.62 15.54 9.42
N LYS A 77 8.94 16.33 8.58
CA LYS A 77 7.56 16.77 8.81
C LYS A 77 6.54 15.65 8.65
N VAL A 78 6.89 14.57 7.96
CA VAL A 78 6.00 13.43 7.75
C VAL A 78 5.90 12.62 9.04
N LYS A 79 4.71 12.63 9.64
CA LYS A 79 4.40 11.94 10.90
C LYS A 79 2.99 11.36 10.85
N GLY A 80 2.78 10.28 11.59
CA GLY A 80 1.45 9.67 11.73
C GLY A 80 1.14 8.66 10.63
N ILE A 81 -0.11 8.63 10.20
CA ILE A 81 -0.66 7.62 9.29
C ILE A 81 -0.79 8.20 7.89
N LEU A 82 -0.24 7.51 6.90
CA LEU A 82 -0.34 7.86 5.50
C LEU A 82 -1.06 6.76 4.72
N ASN A 83 -1.96 7.15 3.81
CA ASN A 83 -2.58 6.22 2.88
C ASN A 83 -1.71 6.10 1.63
N GLY A 84 -1.10 4.93 1.43
CA GLY A 84 -0.33 4.60 0.24
C GLY A 84 -1.26 4.05 -0.84
N VAL A 85 -2.06 4.95 -1.40
CA VAL A 85 -3.00 4.69 -2.51
C VAL A 85 -2.77 5.73 -3.60
N ALA A 86 -2.99 5.35 -4.86
CA ALA A 86 -3.05 6.27 -5.97
C ALA A 86 -4.24 7.23 -5.79
N PRO A 87 -4.18 8.46 -6.33
CA PRO A 87 -5.20 9.49 -6.15
C PRO A 87 -6.48 9.29 -7.00
N GLU A 88 -6.59 8.17 -7.73
CA GLU A 88 -7.74 7.83 -8.60
C GLU A 88 -8.70 6.82 -7.95
#